data_AF-A0AA39KSF6-F1
#
_entry.id   AF-A0AA39KSF6-F1
#
_cell.length_a   1.000
_cell.length_b   1.000
_cell.length_c   1.000
_cell.angle_alpha   90.00
_cell.angle_beta   90.00
_cell.angle_gamma   90.00
#
_symmetry.space_group_name_H-M   'P 1'
#
loop_
_entity.id
_entity.type
_entity.pdbx_description
1 polymer ?
#
loop_
_entity_poly.entity_id
_entity_poly.type
_entity_poly.pdbx_seq_one_letter_code
_entity_poly.pdbx_strand_id
1 'polypeptide(L)' 'MVDTGTGTLYIIGSFKRQTVDADFKLYLTSNVTSSDFNMGYSMTGTLERGCKKTNTFQMTHFAVIRRRDYEKAYEDPNPT' A
#
# COMPACT_ATOMS: atom_id res chain seq x y z
N MET A 1 9.86 -6.67 -5.86
CA MET A 1 9.53 -6.30 -4.47
C MET A 1 10.84 -6.01 -3.80
N VAL A 2 11.02 -4.80 -3.27
CA VAL A 2 12.19 -4.47 -2.46
C VAL A 2 11.68 -4.28 -1.03
N ASP A 3 12.12 -5.16 -0.14
CA ASP A 3 12.02 -4.96 1.30
C ASP A 3 13.29 -4.26 1.76
N THR A 4 13.12 -3.16 2.47
CA THR A 4 14.21 -2.30 2.96
C THR A 4 14.64 -2.65 4.38
N GLY A 5 13.98 -3.62 5.03
CA GLY A 5 14.26 -4.00 6.42
C GLY A 5 13.75 -2.99 7.46
N THR A 6 13.22 -1.85 7.04
CA THR A 6 12.64 -0.80 7.89
C THR A 6 11.11 -0.83 7.91
N GLY A 7 10.52 -2.00 7.62
CA GLY A 7 9.07 -2.16 7.54
C GLY A 7 8.43 -1.44 6.35
N THR A 8 9.22 -1.13 5.33
CA THR A 8 8.77 -0.43 4.12
C THR A 8 8.90 -1.32 2.90
N LEU A 9 7.83 -1.40 2.14
CA LEU A 9 7.64 -2.25 0.97
C LEU A 9 7.47 -1.41 -0.29
N TYR A 10 8.30 -1.69 -1.30
CA TYR A 10 8.19 -1.09 -2.62
C TYR A 10 7.92 -2.14 -3.69
N ILE A 11 6.88 -1.91 -4.49
CA ILE A 11 6.56 -2.71 -5.66
C ILE A 11 6.46 -1.77 -6.86
N ILE A 12 7.41 -1.91 -7.79
CA ILE A 12 7.40 -1.23 -9.07
C ILE A 12 7.17 -2.31 -10.13
N GLY A 13 6.22 -2.08 -11.03
CA GLY A 13 5.85 -3.10 -12.00
C GLY A 13 5.27 -2.55 -13.29
N SER A 14 5.26 -3.41 -14.29
CA SER A 14 4.62 -3.18 -15.59
C SER A 14 3.69 -4.34 -15.89
N PHE A 15 2.52 -4.06 -16.47
CA PHE A 15 1.55 -5.07 -16.88
C PHE A 15 1.99 -5.81 -18.14
N LYS A 16 2.76 -5.14 -19.01
CA LYS A 16 3.33 -5.72 -20.24
C LYS A 16 4.83 -5.51 -20.27
N ARG A 17 5.56 -6.56 -20.64
CA ARG A 17 7.03 -6.60 -20.69
C ARG A 17 7.63 -5.84 -21.90
N GLN A 18 6.91 -4.85 -22.43
CA GLN A 18 7.23 -4.17 -23.69
C GLN A 18 7.85 -2.78 -23.50
N THR A 19 7.70 -2.15 -22.34
CA THR A 19 8.22 -0.80 -22.08
C THR A 19 9.23 -0.80 -20.95
N VAL A 20 10.28 0.00 -21.09
CA VAL A 20 11.30 0.23 -20.05
C VAL A 20 10.68 0.93 -18.84
N ASP A 21 9.69 1.79 -19.09
CA ASP A 21 8.98 2.53 -18.04
C ASP A 21 7.98 1.64 -17.30
N ALA A 22 7.96 1.77 -15.98
CA ALA A 22 7.02 1.08 -15.12
C ALA A 22 5.61 1.65 -15.24
N ASP A 23 4.61 0.77 -15.24
CA ASP A 23 3.20 1.18 -15.32
C ASP A 23 2.66 1.62 -13.94
N PHE A 24 3.26 1.14 -12.84
CA PHE A 24 2.84 1.50 -11.50
C PHE A 24 3.97 1.42 -10.47
N LYS A 25 3.78 2.15 -9.37
CA LYS A 25 4.58 2.09 -8.16
C LYS A 25 3.65 2.06 -6.95
N LEU A 26 3.75 0.99 -6.17
CA LEU A 26 3.09 0.83 -4.88
C LEU A 26 4.13 1.00 -3.78
N TYR A 27 3.80 1.89 -2.84
CA TYR A 27 4.55 2.11 -1.61
C TYR A 27 3.67 1.76 -0.42
N LEU A 28 4.20 0.98 0.52
CA LEU A 28 3.56 0.65 1.79
C LEU A 28 4.59 0.74 2.91
N THR A 29 4.18 1.23 4.07
CA THR A 29 5.02 1.28 5.27
C THR A 29 4.25 0.83 6.50
N SER A 30 4.91 0.08 7.39
CA SER A 30 4.41 -0.26 8.72
C SER A 30 4.56 0.90 9.72
N ASN A 31 5.25 1.98 9.34
CA ASN A 31 5.33 3.20 10.13
C ASN A 31 4.03 3.99 9.97
N VAL A 32 2.96 3.47 10.57
CA VAL A 32 1.62 4.04 10.51
C VAL A 32 1.43 5.12 11.56
N THR A 33 0.57 6.11 11.27
CA THR A 33 0.20 7.13 12.25
C THR A 33 -0.70 6.55 13.33
N SER A 34 -0.82 7.23 14.48
CA SER A 34 -1.77 6.82 15.53
C SER A 34 -3.22 6.79 15.02
N SER A 35 -3.59 7.68 14.08
CA SER A 35 -4.92 7.68 13.48
C SER A 35 -5.14 6.43 12.62
N ASP A 36 -4.19 6.10 11.75
CA ASP A 36 -4.26 4.91 10.90
C ASP A 36 -4.30 3.62 11.73
N PHE A 37 -3.51 3.57 12.82
CA PHE A 37 -3.50 2.46 13.75
C PHE A 37 -4.86 2.28 14.44
N ASN A 38 -5.49 3.37 14.87
CA ASN A 38 -6.83 3.37 15.48
C ASN A 38 -7.92 2.97 14.48
N MET A 39 -7.72 3.25 13.19
CA MET A 39 -8.58 2.77 12.10
C MET A 39 -8.33 1.30 11.73
N GLY A 40 -7.40 0.62 12.42
CA GLY A 40 -7.13 -0.79 12.25
C GLY A 40 -6.15 -1.11 11.14
N TYR A 41 -5.33 -0.15 10.67
CA TYR A 41 -4.35 -0.38 9.62
C TYR A 41 -3.00 -0.82 10.19
N SER A 42 -2.42 -1.84 9.55
CA SER A 42 -1.08 -2.39 9.84
C SER A 42 -0.01 -1.78 8.94
N MET A 43 -0.42 -1.38 7.73
CA MET A 43 0.41 -0.65 6.79
C MET A 43 -0.44 0.37 6.05
N THR A 44 0.16 1.50 5.73
CA THR A 44 -0.44 2.54 4.88
C THR A 44 0.54 2.97 3.80
N GLY A 45 0.03 3.60 2.76
CA GLY A 45 0.84 4.08 1.66
C GLY A 45 0.00 4.44 0.46
N THR A 46 0.58 4.27 -0.73
CA THR A 46 0.13 4.98 -1.93
C THR A 46 0.35 4.16 -3.18
N LEU A 47 -0.62 4.20 -4.09
CA LEU A 47 -0.51 3.66 -5.44
C LEU A 47 -0.39 4.78 -6.46
N GLU A 48 0.72 4.76 -7.18
CA GLU A 48 1.03 5.70 -8.24
C GLU A 48 0.99 5.01 -9.61
N ARG A 49 0.39 5.68 -10.60
CA ARG A 49 0.37 5.25 -12.00
C ARG A 49 1.51 5.92 -12.76
N GLY A 50 2.26 5.15 -13.54
CA GLY A 50 3.27 5.66 -14.45
C GLY A 50 2.66 6.32 -15.70
N CYS A 51 3.18 7.48 -16.08
CA CYS A 51 2.86 8.19 -17.31
C CYS A 51 4.00 8.05 -18.33
N LYS A 52 3.77 7.29 -19.40
CA LYS A 52 4.79 7.02 -20.44
C LYS A 52 5.23 8.25 -21.24
N LYS A 53 4.38 9.29 -21.30
CA LYS A 53 4.69 10.52 -22.05
C LYS A 53 5.65 11.43 -21.30
N THR A 54 5.54 11.47 -19.98
CA THR A 54 6.29 12.41 -19.13
C THR A 54 7.31 11.71 -18.25
N ASN A 55 7.34 10.37 -18.24
CA ASN A 55 8.15 9.54 -17.36
C ASN A 55 8.01 9.94 -15.87
N THR A 56 6.77 10.20 -15.45
CA THR A 56 6.45 10.58 -14.07
C THR A 56 5.41 9.63 -13.48
N PHE A 57 5.36 9.58 -12.16
CA PHE A 57 4.32 8.87 -11.42
C PHE A 57 3.27 9.86 -10.92
N GLN A 58 2.01 9.49 -11.04
CA GLN A 58 0.89 10.25 -10.51
C GLN A 58 0.18 9.42 -9.45
N MET A 59 0.03 10.00 -8.25
CA MET A 59 -0.78 9.46 -7.16
C MET A 59 -2.21 9.21 -7.65
N THR A 60 -2.73 8.01 -7.40
CA THR A 60 -4.12 7.69 -7.76
C THR A 60 -4.96 7.23 -6.57
N HIS A 61 -4.36 6.47 -5.65
CA HIS A 61 -5.09 5.89 -4.52
C HIS A 61 -4.23 5.87 -3.26
N PHE A 62 -4.89 5.97 -2.12
CA PHE A 62 -4.34 5.52 -0.86
C PHE A 62 -4.42 3.99 -0.80
N ALA A 63 -3.37 3.36 -0.29
CA ALA A 63 -3.28 1.92 -0.12
C ALA A 63 -3.14 1.60 1.37
N VAL A 64 -3.91 0.64 1.86
CA VAL A 64 -3.90 0.25 3.27
C VAL A 64 -3.99 -1.27 3.39
N ILE A 65 -3.35 -1.82 4.43
CA ILE A 65 -3.50 -3.22 4.83
C ILE A 65 -4.08 -3.24 6.23
N ARG A 66 -5.25 -3.88 6.39
CA ARG A 66 -5.89 -4.03 7.71
C ARG A 66 -5.11 -5.00 8.60
N ARG A 67 -5.16 -4.76 9.91
CA ARG A 67 -4.66 -5.69 10.91
C ARG A 67 -5.65 -6.84 11.08
N ARG A 68 -5.12 -8.06 11.17
CA ARG A 68 -5.93 -9.29 11.31
C ARG A 68 -6.75 -9.35 12.60
N ASP A 69 -6.26 -8.72 13.67
CA ASP A 69 -6.95 -8.64 14.96
C ASP A 69 -8.09 -7.61 14.96
N TYR A 70 -7.98 -6.55 14.15
CA TYR A 70 -9.03 -5.54 13.99
C TYR A 70 -10.23 -6.06 13.18
N GLU A 71 -9.98 -6.93 12.20
CA GLU A 71 -11.03 -7.51 11.36
C GLU A 71 -11.98 -8.41 12.18
N LYS A 72 -11.43 -9.18 13.13
CA LYS A 72 -12.21 -10.03 14.04
C LYS A 72 -13.12 -9.25 14.99
N ALA A 73 -12.73 -8.04 15.38
CA ALA A 73 -13.52 -7.21 16.31
C ALA A 73 -14.82 -6.67 15.69
N TYR A 74 -14.95 -6.67 14.36
CA TYR A 74 -16.16 -6.26 13.65
C TYR A 74 -17.04 -7.44 13.20
N GLU A 75 -16.52 -8.66 13.19
CA GLU A 75 -17.30 -9.85 12.86
C GLU A 75 -18.08 -10.42 14.05
N ASP A 76 -17.74 -10.04 15.29
CA ASP A 76 -18.39 -10.56 16.50
C ASP A 76 -19.09 -9.42 17.28
N PRO A 77 -20.36 -9.08 16.97
CA PRO A 77 -21.07 -7.98 17.62
C PRO A 77 -21.52 -8.30 19.06
N ASN A 78 -21.29 -9.52 19.56
CA ASN A 78 -21.57 -9.91 20.94
C ASN A 78 -20.45 -10.83 21.47
N PRO A 79 -19.35 -10.28 22.02
CA PRO A 79 -18.47 -11.06 22.85
C PRO A 79 -19.24 -11.42 24.13
N THR A 80 -19.30 -12.71 24.44
CA THR A 80 -19.95 -13.23 25.66
C THR A 80 -19.20 -12.84 26.92
#